data_AF-A0A1J6KQZ3-F1
#
_entry.id   AF-A0A1J6KQZ3-F1
#
_cell.length_a   1.000
_cell.length_b   1.000
_cell.length_c   1.000
_cell.angle_alpha   90.00
_cell.angle_beta   90.00
_cell.angle_gamma   90.00
#
_symmetry.space_group_name_H-M   'P 1'
#
loop_
_entity.id
_entity.type
_entity.pdbx_description
1 polymer ?
#
loop_
_entity_poly.entity_id
_entity_poly.type
_entity_poly.pdbx_seq_one_letter_code
_entity_poly.pdbx_strand_id
1 'polypeptide(L)'
;MVARTLAAAPVVANAIIQYLGSERSRSSNELSAAVWKDLWPIERRRQREFFCFGMDILLKLDLPATRRFFDAFFDLEPRYWHGFLSSRLFLPELLVFGLSLFSHASYSSRLEIMTEGTLPLVNMINNLLQDK
;
A
#
# COMPACT_ATOMS: atom_id res chain seq x y z
N MET A 1 -9.54 -2.21 7.05
CA MET A 1 -9.74 -3.63 6.68
C MET A 1 -11.13 -3.92 6.11
N VAL A 2 -12.23 -3.46 6.73
CA VAL A 2 -13.61 -3.80 6.30
C VAL A 2 -13.95 -3.40 4.86
N ALA A 3 -13.71 -2.14 4.46
CA ALA A 3 -14.03 -1.66 3.11
C ALA A 3 -13.35 -2.47 2.00
N ARG A 4 -12.09 -2.88 2.23
CA ARG A 4 -11.34 -3.71 1.29
C ARG A 4 -11.90 -5.13 1.22
N THR A 5 -12.20 -5.74 2.37
CA THR A 5 -12.79 -7.09 2.40
C THR A 5 -14.09 -7.13 1.60
N LEU A 6 -14.93 -6.09 1.74
CA LEU A 6 -16.16 -5.95 0.95
C LEU A 6 -15.87 -5.76 -0.54
N ALA A 7 -14.90 -4.92 -0.92
CA ALA A 7 -14.51 -4.72 -2.31
C ALA A 7 -13.90 -5.98 -2.96
N ALA A 8 -13.27 -6.84 -2.17
CA ALA A 8 -12.66 -8.08 -2.64
C ALA A 8 -13.67 -9.24 -2.77
N ALA A 9 -14.78 -9.21 -2.04
CA ALA A 9 -15.75 -10.31 -2.02
C ALA A 9 -16.29 -10.68 -3.40
N PRO A 10 -16.66 -9.74 -4.30
CA PRO A 10 -17.09 -10.08 -5.66
C PRO A 10 -15.99 -10.74 -6.50
N VAL A 11 -14.73 -10.33 -6.33
CA VAL A 11 -13.59 -10.91 -7.05
C VAL A 11 -13.43 -12.38 -6.68
N VAL A 12 -13.46 -12.67 -5.38
CA VAL A 12 -13.38 -14.05 -4.86
C VAL A 12 -14.58 -14.88 -5.34
N ALA A 13 -15.79 -14.34 -5.25
CA ALA A 13 -17.00 -15.03 -5.70
C ALA A 13 -16.94 -15.39 -7.19
N ASN A 14 -16.51 -14.45 -8.04
CA ASN A 14 -16.38 -14.68 -9.49
C ASN A 14 -15.34 -15.76 -9.80
N ALA A 15 -14.19 -15.76 -9.12
CA ALA A 15 -13.16 -16.78 -9.29
C ALA A 15 -13.67 -18.19 -8.89
N ILE A 16 -14.47 -18.28 -7.82
CA ILE A 16 -15.12 -19.54 -7.41
C ILE A 16 -16.12 -20.01 -8.47
N ILE A 17 -16.99 -19.12 -8.97
CA ILE A 17 -18.00 -19.45 -10.00
C ILE A 17 -17.32 -19.96 -11.28
N GLN A 18 -16.29 -19.27 -11.76
CA GLN A 18 -15.56 -19.67 -12.98
C GLN A 18 -14.94 -21.06 -12.85
N TYR A 19 -14.46 -21.39 -11.65
CA TYR A 19 -13.82 -22.67 -11.41
C TYR A 19 -14.83 -23.82 -11.31
N LEU A 20 -15.93 -23.62 -10.58
CA LEU A 20 -17.01 -24.60 -10.48
C LEU A 20 -17.71 -24.85 -11.82
N GLY A 21 -17.75 -23.83 -12.70
CA GLY A 21 -18.34 -23.95 -14.03
C GLY A 21 -17.43 -24.57 -15.10
N SER A 22 -16.16 -24.86 -14.80
CA SER A 22 -15.24 -25.48 -15.77
C SER A 22 -15.34 -27.01 -15.72
N GLU A 23 -15.62 -27.67 -16.85
CA GLU A 23 -15.72 -29.15 -16.96
C GLU A 23 -14.40 -29.89 -16.66
N ARG A 24 -13.30 -29.16 -16.48
CA ARG A 24 -12.01 -29.73 -16.06
C ARG A 24 -12.00 -29.87 -14.55
N SER A 25 -11.87 -31.11 -14.08
CA SER A 25 -11.49 -31.42 -12.69
C SER A 25 -10.11 -30.83 -12.42
N ARG A 26 -10.06 -29.60 -11.95
CA ARG A 26 -8.87 -28.94 -11.42
C ARG A 26 -8.76 -29.28 -9.94
N SER A 27 -7.54 -29.22 -9.40
CA SER A 27 -7.29 -29.47 -7.98
C SER A 27 -7.63 -28.25 -7.12
N SER A 28 -8.15 -28.45 -5.90
CA SER A 28 -8.46 -27.36 -4.94
C SER A 28 -7.28 -26.37 -4.74
N ASN A 29 -6.04 -26.86 -4.87
CA ASN A 29 -4.84 -26.04 -4.81
C ASN A 29 -4.74 -25.04 -5.97
N GLU A 30 -5.11 -25.44 -7.19
CA GLU A 30 -5.14 -24.54 -8.35
C GLU A 30 -6.22 -23.46 -8.22
N LEU A 31 -7.39 -23.81 -7.66
CA LEU A 31 -8.43 -22.82 -7.33
C LEU A 31 -7.91 -21.80 -6.34
N SER A 32 -7.35 -22.28 -5.22
CA SER A 32 -6.85 -21.42 -4.16
C SER A 32 -5.73 -20.51 -4.67
N ALA A 33 -4.83 -21.01 -5.50
CA ALA A 33 -3.76 -20.21 -6.11
C ALA A 33 -4.31 -19.15 -7.08
N ALA A 34 -5.31 -19.48 -7.90
CA ALA A 34 -5.95 -18.53 -8.81
C ALA A 34 -6.67 -17.40 -8.04
N VAL A 35 -7.51 -17.76 -7.06
CA VAL A 35 -8.20 -16.79 -6.20
C VAL A 35 -7.20 -15.91 -5.47
N TRP A 36 -6.10 -16.48 -4.97
CA TRP A 36 -5.05 -15.73 -4.30
C TRP A 36 -4.39 -14.72 -5.22
N LYS A 37 -4.10 -15.11 -6.47
CA LYS A 37 -3.51 -14.24 -7.49
C LYS A 37 -4.43 -13.06 -7.81
N ASP A 38 -5.73 -13.30 -7.91
CA ASP A 38 -6.72 -12.24 -8.20
C ASP A 38 -6.96 -11.31 -7.00
N LEU A 39 -6.86 -11.84 -5.78
CA LEU A 39 -7.02 -11.06 -4.55
C LEU A 39 -5.79 -10.20 -4.22
N TRP A 40 -4.60 -10.70 -4.57
CA TRP A 40 -3.31 -10.09 -4.29
C TRP A 40 -2.46 -9.94 -5.56
N PRO A 41 -2.93 -9.16 -6.56
CA PRO A 41 -2.12 -8.86 -7.73
C PRO A 41 -0.88 -8.09 -7.31
N ILE A 42 0.15 -8.13 -8.16
CA ILE A 42 1.47 -7.55 -7.88
C ILE A 42 1.37 -6.07 -7.47
N GLU A 43 0.51 -5.29 -8.13
CA GLU A 43 0.29 -3.87 -7.82
C GLU A 43 -0.22 -3.66 -6.40
N ARG A 44 -1.07 -4.57 -5.90
CA ARG A 44 -1.63 -4.51 -4.54
C ARG A 44 -0.61 -4.92 -3.48
N ARG A 45 0.26 -5.88 -3.78
CA ARG A 45 1.36 -6.25 -2.88
C ARG A 45 2.35 -5.08 -2.76
N ARG A 46 2.75 -4.48 -3.89
CA ARG A 46 3.60 -3.29 -3.93
C ARG A 46 2.98 -2.08 -3.23
N GLN A 47 1.67 -1.84 -3.42
CA GLN A 47 0.93 -0.82 -2.68
C GLN A 47 1.00 -1.05 -1.16
N ARG A 48 0.81 -2.31 -0.72
CA ARG A 48 0.93 -2.68 0.69
C ARG A 48 2.33 -2.40 1.24
N GLU A 49 3.39 -2.72 0.50
CA GLU A 49 4.76 -2.46 0.94
C GLU A 49 5.02 -0.98 1.20
N PHE A 50 4.48 -0.09 0.35
CA PHE A 50 4.55 1.34 0.58
C PHE A 50 3.78 1.79 1.83
N PHE A 51 2.60 1.22 2.08
CA PHE A 51 1.85 1.49 3.31
C PHE A 51 2.58 1.01 4.56
N CYS A 52 3.21 -0.17 4.51
CA CYS A 52 4.06 -0.66 5.59
C CYS A 52 5.24 0.28 5.85
N PHE A 53 5.93 0.71 4.79
CA PHE A 53 6.99 1.72 4.87
C PHE A 53 6.53 3.01 5.58
N GLY A 54 5.40 3.58 5.16
CA GLY A 54 4.86 4.80 5.77
C GLY A 54 4.46 4.59 7.24
N MET A 55 3.86 3.46 7.57
CA MET A 55 3.50 3.11 8.95
C MET A 55 4.72 2.93 9.84
N ASP A 56 5.79 2.30 9.34
CA ASP A 56 7.04 2.11 10.09
C ASP A 56 7.71 3.45 10.45
N ILE A 57 7.58 4.47 9.60
CA ILE A 57 8.01 5.84 9.93
C ILE A 57 7.11 6.40 11.02
N LEU A 58 5.79 6.40 10.80
CA LEU A 58 4.81 6.99 11.72
C LEU A 58 4.92 6.44 13.14
N LEU A 59 5.23 5.14 13.29
CA LEU A 59 5.39 4.49 14.60
C LEU A 59 6.62 4.95 15.38
N LYS A 60 7.60 5.59 14.74
CA LYS A 60 8.83 6.08 15.38
C LYS A 60 8.82 7.58 15.64
N LEU A 61 7.89 8.32 15.05
CA LEU A 61 7.76 9.75 15.28
C LEU A 61 7.19 10.02 16.68
N ASP A 62 7.75 11.01 17.38
CA ASP A 62 7.14 11.53 18.60
C ASP A 62 5.89 12.38 18.29
N LEU A 63 5.18 12.83 19.32
CA LEU A 63 3.95 13.60 19.14
C LEU A 63 4.18 14.92 18.34
N PRO A 64 5.19 15.76 18.67
CA PRO A 64 5.52 16.93 17.85
C PRO A 64 5.84 16.62 16.39
N ALA A 65 6.65 15.59 16.13
CA ALA A 65 7.02 15.16 14.78
C ALA A 65 5.80 14.68 13.99
N THR A 66 4.97 13.86 14.62
CA THR A 66 3.72 13.35 14.04
C THR A 66 2.80 14.50 13.62
N ARG A 67 2.66 15.55 14.44
CA ARG A 67 1.86 16.74 14.09
C ARG A 67 2.39 17.42 12.85
N ARG A 68 3.69 17.74 12.81
CA ARG A 68 4.31 18.39 11.64
C ARG A 68 4.21 17.53 10.37
N PHE A 69 4.34 16.20 10.52
CA PHE A 69 4.15 15.27 9.41
C PHE A 69 2.73 15.38 8.85
N PHE A 70 1.71 15.34 9.72
CA PHE A 70 0.32 15.43 9.28
C PHE A 70 -0.06 16.82 8.76
N ASP A 71 0.54 17.90 9.28
CA ASP A 71 0.39 19.24 8.73
C ASP A 71 0.83 19.25 7.26
N ALA A 72 2.03 18.73 6.95
CA ALA A 72 2.51 18.61 5.57
C ALA A 72 1.68 17.64 4.71
N PHE A 73 1.17 16.56 5.31
CA PHE A 73 0.33 15.56 4.63
C PHE A 73 -1.01 16.14 4.16
N PHE A 74 -1.68 16.91 5.03
CA PHE A 74 -2.99 17.49 4.72
C PHE A 74 -2.89 18.80 3.91
N ASP A 75 -1.71 19.42 3.85
CA ASP A 75 -1.43 20.56 2.96
C ASP A 75 -1.31 20.16 1.48
N LEU A 76 -1.11 18.87 1.18
CA LEU A 76 -1.08 18.36 -0.19
C LEU A 76 -2.43 18.54 -0.90
N GLU A 77 -2.37 18.60 -2.24
CA GLU A 77 -3.58 18.65 -3.07
C GLU A 77 -4.55 17.51 -2.70
N PRO A 78 -5.87 17.78 -2.56
CA PRO A 78 -6.83 16.80 -2.04
C PRO A 78 -6.79 15.42 -2.69
N ARG A 79 -6.52 15.35 -3.99
CA ARG A 79 -6.42 14.06 -4.70
C ARG A 79 -5.37 13.11 -4.10
N TYR A 80 -4.29 13.65 -3.56
CA TYR A 80 -3.17 12.87 -3.02
C TYR A 80 -3.53 12.22 -1.68
N TRP A 81 -3.91 13.02 -0.69
CA TRP A 81 -4.23 12.47 0.63
C TRP A 81 -5.56 11.69 0.63
N HIS A 82 -6.57 12.10 -0.16
CA HIS A 82 -7.78 11.29 -0.36
C HIS A 82 -7.43 9.93 -0.98
N GLY A 83 -6.60 9.92 -2.03
CA GLY A 83 -6.20 8.71 -2.72
C GLY A 83 -5.41 7.76 -1.81
N PHE A 84 -4.50 8.31 -1.01
CA PHE A 84 -3.72 7.55 -0.05
C PHE A 84 -4.60 6.90 1.02
N LEU A 85 -5.44 7.69 1.72
CA LEU A 85 -6.31 7.20 2.79
C LEU A 85 -7.38 6.21 2.30
N SER A 86 -7.79 6.31 1.03
CA SER A 86 -8.75 5.39 0.41
C SER A 86 -8.09 4.16 -0.26
N SER A 87 -6.77 4.00 -0.16
CA SER A 87 -6.01 2.93 -0.82
C SER A 87 -6.24 2.85 -2.34
N ARG A 88 -6.42 4.01 -2.99
CA ARG A 88 -6.64 4.13 -4.44
C ARG A 88 -5.37 4.43 -5.24
N LEU A 89 -4.30 4.92 -4.59
CA LEU A 89 -3.02 5.17 -5.24
C LEU A 89 -2.18 3.90 -5.32
N PHE A 90 -1.65 3.59 -6.50
CA PHE A 90 -0.70 2.51 -6.74
C PHE A 90 0.75 3.01 -6.72
N LEU A 91 1.71 2.10 -6.81
CA LEU A 91 3.13 2.40 -6.54
C LEU A 91 3.65 3.67 -7.26
N PRO A 92 3.42 3.92 -8.56
CA PRO A 92 3.90 5.14 -9.20
C PRO A 92 3.32 6.41 -8.57
N GLU A 93 2.01 6.41 -8.29
CA GLU A 93 1.30 7.53 -7.68
C GLU A 93 1.72 7.71 -6.22
N LEU A 94 2.00 6.62 -5.51
CA LEU A 94 2.53 6.62 -4.15
C LEU A 94 3.94 7.19 -4.07
N LEU A 95 4.80 6.93 -5.06
CA LEU A 95 6.12 7.56 -5.15
C LEU A 95 6.00 9.08 -5.35
N VAL A 96 5.13 9.52 -6.27
CA VAL A 96 4.87 10.96 -6.48
C VAL A 96 4.29 11.58 -5.21
N PHE A 97 3.35 10.90 -4.55
CA PHE A 97 2.80 11.29 -3.27
C PHE A 97 3.90 11.46 -2.20
N GLY A 98 4.77 10.47 -2.03
CA GLY A 98 5.86 10.51 -1.05
C GLY A 98 6.87 11.63 -1.32
N LEU A 99 7.22 11.86 -2.58
CA LEU A 99 8.09 12.98 -2.98
C LEU A 99 7.42 14.33 -2.73
N SER A 100 6.11 14.44 -3.00
CA SER A 100 5.34 15.67 -2.75
C SER A 100 5.21 15.95 -1.25
N LEU A 101 4.95 14.93 -0.45
CA LEU A 101 4.95 15.03 1.00
C LEU A 101 6.31 15.50 1.53
N PHE A 102 7.39 14.91 1.04
CA PHE A 102 8.74 15.28 1.46
C PHE A 102 9.09 16.73 1.07
N SER A 103 8.63 17.19 -0.10
CA SER A 103 8.86 18.58 -0.53
C SER A 103 8.04 19.60 0.26
N HIS A 104 6.84 19.27 0.71
CA HIS A 104 6.01 20.15 1.56
C HIS A 104 6.40 20.09 3.03
N ALA A 105 7.06 19.01 3.47
CA ALA A 105 7.51 18.86 4.84
C ALA A 105 8.49 19.97 5.26
N SER A 106 8.33 20.44 6.51
CA SER A 106 9.28 21.34 7.16
C SER A 106 10.67 20.72 7.24
N TYR A 107 11.72 21.54 7.41
CA TYR A 107 13.10 21.04 7.48
C TYR A 107 13.31 20.00 8.59
N SER A 108 12.72 20.21 9.78
CA SER A 108 12.76 19.24 10.88
C SER A 108 12.04 17.93 10.51
N SER A 109 10.86 18.03 9.89
CA SER A 109 10.13 16.84 9.43
C SER A 109 10.86 16.05 8.35
N ARG A 110 11.59 16.72 7.45
CA ARG A 110 12.42 16.02 6.45
C ARG A 110 13.54 15.23 7.12
N LEU A 111 14.20 15.80 8.12
CA LEU A 111 15.23 15.09 8.89
C LEU A 111 14.65 13.89 9.63
N GLU A 112 13.48 14.04 10.26
CA GLU A 112 12.77 12.94 10.93
C GLU A 112 12.40 11.82 9.94
N ILE A 113 11.83 12.16 8.79
CA ILE A 113 11.50 11.20 7.73
C ILE A 113 12.76 10.49 7.24
N MET A 114 13.89 11.19 7.07
CA MET A 114 15.14 10.57 6.63
C MET A 114 15.71 9.63 7.70
N THR A 115 15.80 10.08 8.95
CA THR A 115 16.35 9.29 10.06
C THR A 115 15.50 8.03 10.30
N GLU A 116 14.18 8.18 10.39
CA GLU A 116 13.30 7.06 10.73
C GLU A 116 12.97 6.16 9.53
N GLY A 117 13.01 6.74 8.32
CA GLY A 117 12.57 6.11 7.07
C GLY A 117 13.65 5.39 6.29
N THR A 118 14.95 5.61 6.56
CA THR A 118 16.02 4.97 5.76
C THR A 118 15.96 3.44 5.83
N LEU A 119 15.88 2.86 7.04
CA LEU A 119 15.79 1.40 7.20
C LEU A 119 14.48 0.81 6.63
N PRO A 120 13.29 1.36 6.94
CA PRO A 120 12.04 0.94 6.30
C PRO A 120 12.05 1.05 4.77
N LEU A 121 12.69 2.08 4.21
CA LEU A 121 12.80 2.26 2.76
C LEU A 121 13.62 1.13 2.12
N VAL A 122 14.76 0.77 2.73
CA VAL A 122 15.57 -0.35 2.26
C VAL A 122 14.78 -1.66 2.30
N ASN A 123 14.03 -1.90 3.39
CA ASN A 123 13.17 -3.08 3.51
C ASN A 123 12.09 -3.13 2.42
N MET A 124 11.41 -2.00 2.19
CA MET A 124 10.42 -1.88 1.13
C MET A 124 11.04 -2.21 -0.24
N ILE A 125 12.18 -1.61 -0.58
CA ILE A 125 12.88 -1.87 -1.85
C ILE A 125 13.22 -3.35 -2.00
N ASN A 126 13.77 -3.98 -0.96
CA ASN A 126 14.09 -5.41 -0.97
C ASN A 126 12.84 -6.27 -1.21
N ASN A 127 11.72 -5.95 -0.57
CA ASN A 127 10.46 -6.67 -0.77
C ASN A 127 9.93 -6.48 -2.20
N LEU A 128 9.99 -5.26 -2.75
CA LEU A 128 9.58 -4.97 -4.12
C LEU A 128 10.41 -5.75 -5.16
N LEU A 129 11.68 -6.02 -4.89
CA LEU A 129 12.57 -6.82 -5.76
C LEU A 129 12.29 -8.32 -5.69
N GLN A 130 11.83 -8.82 -4.54
CA GLN A 130 11.43 -10.22 -4.35
C GLN A 130 10.05 -10.52 -4.96
N ASP A 131 9.18 -9.51 -5.00
CA ASP A 131 7.85 -9.55 -5.61
C ASP A 131 7.95 -9.60 -7.15
N LYS A 132 8.13 -10.83 -7.68
CA LYS A 132 8.10 -11.18 -9.10
C LYS A 132 6.73 -11.67 -9.57
#